data_AF-A0A2N0X3V2-F1
#
_entry.id   AF-A0A2N0X3V2-F1
#
_cell.length_a   1.000
_cell.length_b   1.000
_cell.length_c   1.000
_cell.angle_alpha   90.00
_cell.angle_beta   90.00
_cell.angle_gamma   90.00
#
_symmetry.space_group_name_H-M   'P 1'
#
loop_
_entity.id
_entity.type
_entity.pdbx_description
1 polymer ?
#
loop_
_entity_poly.entity_id
_entity_poly.type
_entity_poly.pdbx_seq_one_letter_code
_entity_poly.pdbx_strand_id
1 'polypeptide(L)'
;MVLSAITLSLTRIEVNYMIYVTVQFMLLMFIGFPVGNIHFSLLGLLLVLVAAIIAILALSANRLGNFNIRPVPKTEGKLITSGIYMYIRHPMYSSLFFAGLGIVLFQLSIYKLIAWCFLVIILIFKARVEENMLIKKYDGYQRYQEQTKRFIPYIY
;
A
#
# COMPACT_ATOMS: atom_id res chain seq x y z
N MET A 1 -35.28 9.09 7.43
CA MET A 1 -34.90 7.66 7.64
C MET A 1 -33.82 7.19 6.65
N VAL A 2 -33.95 7.43 5.34
CA VAL A 2 -32.97 7.02 4.31
C VAL A 2 -31.59 7.69 4.44
N LEU A 3 -31.52 9.00 4.72
CA LEU A 3 -30.23 9.69 4.96
C LEU A 3 -29.45 9.10 6.14
N SER A 4 -30.13 8.75 7.23
CA SER A 4 -29.53 8.15 8.42
C SER A 4 -28.90 6.78 8.12
N ALA A 5 -29.55 5.95 7.30
CA ALA A 5 -29.01 4.64 6.89
C ALA A 5 -27.79 4.78 5.98
N ILE A 6 -27.79 5.75 5.06
CA ILE A 6 -26.65 6.03 4.18
C ILE A 6 -25.47 6.55 5.01
N THR A 7 -25.69 7.51 5.91
CA THR A 7 -24.64 8.04 6.80
C THR A 7 -24.08 6.94 7.71
N LEU A 8 -24.91 6.04 8.25
CA LEU A 8 -24.46 4.89 9.03
C LEU A 8 -23.64 3.91 8.19
N SER A 9 -24.04 3.64 6.94
CA SER A 9 -23.30 2.73 6.06
C SER A 9 -21.92 3.30 5.69
N LEU A 10 -21.85 4.62 5.45
CA LEU A 10 -20.61 5.32 5.14
C LEU A 10 -19.69 5.37 6.37
N THR A 11 -20.20 5.70 7.57
CA THR A 11 -19.41 5.65 8.82
C THR A 11 -18.94 4.23 9.14
N ARG A 12 -19.74 3.19 8.88
CA ARG A 12 -19.32 1.79 9.07
C ARG A 12 -18.20 1.40 8.12
N ILE A 13 -18.25 1.83 6.86
CA ILE A 13 -17.18 1.64 5.89
C ILE A 13 -15.93 2.45 6.30
N GLU A 14 -16.11 3.67 6.80
CA GLU A 14 -15.01 4.54 7.25
C GLU A 14 -14.24 3.97 8.45
N VAL A 15 -14.94 3.56 9.50
CA VAL A 15 -14.34 2.92 10.68
C VAL A 15 -13.63 1.62 10.29
N ASN A 16 -14.17 0.88 9.33
CA ASN A 16 -13.65 -0.43 8.93
C ASN A 16 -12.36 -0.33 8.09
N TYR A 17 -12.05 0.79 7.44
CA TYR A 17 -10.77 0.91 6.73
C TYR A 17 -9.66 1.55 7.56
N MET A 18 -10.00 2.41 8.54
CA MET A 18 -9.01 3.05 9.41
C MET A 18 -8.21 2.03 10.21
N ILE A 19 -8.84 0.91 10.61
CA ILE A 19 -8.14 -0.19 11.29
C ILE A 19 -6.96 -0.71 10.46
N TYR A 20 -7.11 -0.87 9.15
CA TYR A 20 -6.01 -1.35 8.30
C TYR A 20 -4.87 -0.32 8.22
N VAL A 21 -5.19 0.97 8.19
CA VAL A 21 -4.19 2.04 8.17
C VAL A 21 -3.42 2.06 9.48
N THR A 22 -4.12 2.00 10.62
CA THR A 22 -3.51 1.98 11.96
C THR A 22 -2.63 0.74 12.13
N VAL A 23 -3.15 -0.45 11.81
CA VAL A 23 -2.38 -1.70 11.90
C VAL A 23 -1.16 -1.67 10.99
N GLN A 24 -1.27 -1.14 9.76
CA GLN A 24 -0.13 -0.97 8.86
C GLN A 24 0.97 -0.13 9.50
N PHE A 25 0.65 1.04 10.06
CA PHE A 25 1.65 1.91 10.69
C PHE A 25 2.23 1.30 11.96
N MET A 26 1.44 0.60 12.77
CA MET A 26 1.93 -0.15 13.93
C MET A 26 2.91 -1.24 13.53
N LEU A 27 2.61 -2.01 12.48
CA LEU A 27 3.50 -3.05 11.96
C LEU A 27 4.78 -2.44 11.38
N LEU A 28 4.70 -1.34 10.63
CA LEU A 28 5.88 -0.65 10.10
C LEU A 28 6.75 -0.07 11.21
N MET A 29 6.15 0.54 12.23
CA MET A 29 6.87 1.05 13.39
C MET A 29 7.55 -0.11 14.14
N PHE A 30 6.83 -1.21 14.35
CA PHE A 30 7.41 -2.39 14.97
C PHE A 30 8.55 -2.96 14.12
N ILE A 31 8.43 -3.08 12.79
CA ILE A 31 9.50 -3.57 11.91
C ILE A 31 10.71 -2.63 11.94
N GLY A 32 10.49 -1.32 11.84
CA GLY A 32 11.52 -0.29 11.82
C GLY A 32 12.23 -0.05 13.15
N PHE A 33 11.60 -0.40 14.27
CA PHE A 33 12.21 -0.25 15.59
C PHE A 33 13.40 -1.20 15.73
N PRO A 34 14.64 -0.73 15.93
CA PRO A 34 15.80 -1.60 16.01
C PRO A 34 15.74 -2.41 17.32
N VAL A 35 15.68 -3.73 17.20
CA VAL A 35 15.76 -4.65 18.35
C VAL A 35 17.02 -5.50 18.21
N GLY A 36 17.96 -5.32 19.13
CA GLY A 36 19.23 -6.05 19.12
C GLY A 36 20.23 -5.51 18.09
N ASN A 37 21.09 -6.40 17.60
CA ASN A 37 22.17 -6.04 16.69
C ASN A 37 21.65 -5.84 15.27
N ILE A 38 22.11 -4.77 14.63
CA ILE A 38 21.87 -4.51 13.21
C ILE A 38 23.05 -5.09 12.44
N HIS A 39 22.76 -5.97 11.49
CA HIS A 39 23.73 -6.59 10.61
C HIS A 39 23.67 -5.93 9.23
N PHE A 40 24.82 -5.80 8.58
CA PHE A 40 24.85 -5.40 7.19
C PHE A 40 24.30 -6.52 6.31
N SER A 41 23.35 -6.19 5.44
CA SER A 41 22.80 -7.09 4.43
C SER A 41 22.76 -6.38 3.10
N LEU A 42 23.57 -6.83 2.14
CA LEU A 42 23.56 -6.29 0.78
C LEU A 42 22.17 -6.43 0.13
N LEU A 43 21.53 -7.59 0.31
CA LEU A 43 20.17 -7.81 -0.19
C LEU A 43 19.18 -6.87 0.50
N GLY A 44 19.29 -6.70 1.83
CA GLY A 44 18.46 -5.74 2.57
C GLY A 44 18.58 -4.32 2.03
N LEU A 45 19.80 -3.88 1.76
CA LEU A 45 20.08 -2.57 1.16
C LEU A 45 19.45 -2.43 -0.23
N LEU A 46 19.65 -3.41 -1.10
CA LEU A 46 19.08 -3.40 -2.45
C LEU A 46 17.54 -3.34 -2.42
N LEU A 47 16.89 -4.07 -1.51
CA LEU A 47 15.43 -4.03 -1.36
C LEU A 47 14.93 -2.67 -0.89
N VAL A 48 15.62 -2.03 0.04
CA VAL A 48 15.27 -0.66 0.49
C VAL A 48 15.47 0.36 -0.63
N LEU A 49 16.54 0.23 -1.42
CA LEU A 49 16.77 1.09 -2.59
C LEU A 49 15.68 0.91 -3.65
N VAL A 50 15.31 -0.33 -3.96
CA VAL A 50 14.18 -0.64 -4.86
C VAL A 50 12.88 -0.03 -4.32
N ALA A 51 12.62 -0.15 -3.02
CA ALA A 51 11.45 0.45 -2.39
C ALA A 51 11.42 1.98 -2.54
N ALA A 52 12.56 2.64 -2.34
CA ALA A 52 12.70 4.09 -2.51
C ALA A 52 12.46 4.52 -3.96
N ILE A 53 13.03 3.81 -4.93
CA ILE A 53 12.81 4.07 -6.36
C ILE A 53 11.33 3.93 -6.72
N ILE A 54 10.68 2.85 -6.28
CA ILE A 54 9.24 2.63 -6.51
C ILE A 54 8.42 3.78 -5.92
N ALA A 55 8.71 4.22 -4.69
CA ALA A 55 8.01 5.33 -4.06
C ALA A 55 8.21 6.64 -4.83
N ILE A 56 9.44 6.95 -5.24
CA ILE A 56 9.74 8.15 -6.01
C ILE A 56 8.99 8.15 -7.35
N LEU A 57 9.01 7.03 -8.08
CA LEU A 57 8.28 6.89 -9.34
C LEU A 57 6.76 6.97 -9.15
N ALA A 58 6.24 6.42 -8.04
CA ALA A 58 4.83 6.48 -7.71
C ALA A 58 4.36 7.89 -7.38
N LEU A 59 5.20 8.67 -6.69
CA LEU A 59 4.91 10.05 -6.33
C LEU A 59 5.10 10.99 -7.52
N SER A 60 6.11 10.77 -8.37
CA SER A 60 6.37 11.60 -9.56
C SER A 60 5.33 11.42 -10.66
N ALA A 61 4.77 10.21 -10.81
CA ALA A 61 3.65 9.96 -11.71
C ALA A 61 2.32 10.49 -11.16
N ASN A 62 2.25 10.80 -9.86
CA ASN A 62 1.06 11.34 -9.23
C ASN A 62 1.06 12.88 -9.29
N ARG A 63 -0.13 13.47 -9.29
CA ARG A 63 -0.28 14.93 -9.20
C ARG A 63 -0.48 15.36 -7.75
N LEU A 64 -0.06 16.60 -7.45
CA LEU A 64 -0.29 17.21 -6.14
C LEU A 64 -1.77 17.12 -5.77
N GLY A 65 -2.03 16.69 -4.53
CA GLY A 65 -3.38 16.53 -4.03
C GLY A 65 -4.10 15.24 -4.42
N ASN A 66 -3.59 14.39 -5.32
CA ASN A 66 -4.27 13.16 -5.74
C ASN A 66 -3.96 11.93 -4.86
N PHE A 67 -2.75 11.86 -4.31
CA PHE A 67 -2.33 10.80 -3.39
C PHE A 67 -3.06 10.85 -2.04
N ASN A 68 -3.39 9.68 -1.49
CA ASN A 68 -4.00 9.50 -0.17
C ASN A 68 -3.38 8.29 0.54
N ILE A 69 -3.15 8.41 1.85
CA ILE A 69 -2.63 7.32 2.71
C ILE A 69 -3.77 6.34 3.06
N ARG A 70 -4.99 6.86 3.10
CA ARG A 70 -6.21 6.07 3.29
C ARG A 70 -6.58 5.39 1.96
N PRO A 71 -7.15 4.18 1.99
CA PRO A 71 -7.61 3.44 0.79
C PRO A 71 -8.91 4.04 0.22
N VAL A 72 -9.01 5.37 0.19
CA VAL A 72 -10.17 6.12 -0.27
C VAL A 72 -9.70 7.12 -1.32
N PRO A 73 -10.23 7.07 -2.55
CA PRO A 73 -9.87 8.05 -3.55
C PRO A 73 -10.41 9.43 -3.16
N LYS A 74 -9.56 10.45 -3.20
CA LYS A 74 -9.95 11.84 -2.92
C LYS A 74 -11.01 12.34 -3.89
N THR A 75 -11.93 13.20 -3.46
CA THR A 75 -13.06 13.72 -4.27
C THR A 75 -12.62 14.25 -5.62
N GLU A 76 -11.65 15.18 -5.65
CA GLU A 76 -11.08 15.73 -6.89
C GLU A 76 -10.01 14.85 -7.53
N GLY A 77 -9.87 13.59 -7.09
CA GLY A 77 -8.93 12.61 -7.59
C GLY A 77 -9.19 12.22 -9.05
N LYS A 78 -8.13 11.79 -9.76
CA LYS A 78 -8.12 11.31 -11.13
C LYS A 78 -7.40 9.98 -11.12
N LEU A 79 -7.89 9.06 -11.95
CA LEU A 79 -7.23 7.79 -12.17
C LEU A 79 -5.90 8.04 -12.90
N ILE A 80 -4.80 7.58 -12.29
CA ILE A 80 -3.46 7.65 -12.88
C ILE A 80 -3.09 6.26 -13.38
N THR A 81 -2.78 6.14 -14.67
CA THR A 81 -2.43 4.88 -15.35
C THR A 81 -1.10 4.97 -16.11
N SER A 82 -0.33 6.03 -15.89
CA SER A 82 0.94 6.30 -16.58
C SER A 82 2.15 6.14 -15.64
N GLY A 83 3.36 6.09 -16.21
CA GLY A 83 4.59 5.88 -15.44
C GLY A 83 4.57 4.51 -14.77
N ILE A 84 4.97 4.41 -13.50
CA ILE A 84 4.99 3.12 -12.78
C ILE A 84 3.60 2.45 -12.69
N TYR A 85 2.53 3.25 -12.74
CA TYR A 85 1.15 2.75 -12.70
C TYR A 85 0.77 1.93 -13.94
N MET A 86 1.50 2.04 -15.05
CA MET A 86 1.24 1.17 -16.22
C MET A 86 1.61 -0.29 -15.97
N TYR A 87 2.43 -0.57 -14.95
CA TYR A 87 2.90 -1.91 -14.61
C TYR A 87 2.20 -2.47 -13.36
N ILE A 88 2.13 -1.64 -12.31
CA ILE A 88 1.55 -2.01 -11.01
C ILE A 88 0.58 -0.95 -10.50
N ARG A 89 -0.62 -1.37 -10.09
CA ARG A 89 -1.68 -0.43 -9.68
C ARG A 89 -1.58 0.09 -8.24
N HIS A 90 -0.78 -0.55 -7.38
CA HIS A 90 -0.51 -0.09 -6.00
C HIS A 90 0.99 0.04 -5.70
N PRO A 91 1.74 0.88 -6.41
CA PRO A 91 3.19 0.96 -6.28
C PRO A 91 3.64 1.39 -4.87
N MET A 92 2.86 2.23 -4.17
CA MET A 92 3.19 2.60 -2.79
C MET A 92 3.08 1.41 -1.83
N TYR A 93 2.16 0.47 -2.05
CA TYR A 93 2.10 -0.75 -1.22
C TYR A 93 3.26 -1.69 -1.54
N SER A 94 3.68 -1.77 -2.80
CA SER A 94 4.90 -2.49 -3.20
C SER A 94 6.15 -1.91 -2.55
N SER A 95 6.25 -0.58 -2.47
CA SER A 95 7.35 0.10 -1.76
C SER A 95 7.39 -0.31 -0.29
N LEU A 96 6.24 -0.28 0.41
CA LEU A 96 6.16 -0.71 1.81
C LEU A 96 6.52 -2.19 2.00
N PHE A 97 6.11 -3.05 1.07
CA PHE A 97 6.47 -4.48 1.06
C PHE A 97 7.98 -4.67 1.01
N PHE A 98 8.66 -4.04 0.03
CA PHE A 98 10.10 -4.19 -0.16
C PHE A 98 10.92 -3.52 0.95
N ALA A 99 10.50 -2.33 1.40
CA ALA A 99 11.16 -1.63 2.51
C ALA A 99 11.07 -2.46 3.80
N GLY A 100 9.88 -2.98 4.12
CA GLY A 100 9.70 -3.83 5.29
C GLY A 100 10.58 -5.08 5.24
N LEU A 101 10.66 -5.75 4.09
CA LEU A 101 11.49 -6.95 3.93
C LEU A 101 12.98 -6.62 4.07
N GLY A 102 13.43 -5.52 3.45
CA GLY A 102 14.82 -5.07 3.55
C GLY A 102 15.23 -4.77 4.99
N ILE A 103 14.36 -4.13 5.77
CA ILE A 103 14.58 -3.86 7.20
C ILE A 103 14.64 -5.16 8.02
N VAL A 104 13.78 -6.14 7.74
CA VAL A 104 13.82 -7.46 8.39
C VAL A 104 15.18 -8.13 8.14
N LEU A 105 15.73 -8.03 6.94
CA LEU A 105 17.04 -8.62 6.60
C LEU A 105 18.22 -7.96 7.30
N PHE A 106 18.11 -6.71 7.75
CA PHE A 106 19.13 -6.07 8.58
C PHE A 106 19.10 -6.53 10.04
N GLN A 107 17.92 -6.91 10.56
CA GLN A 107 17.76 -7.28 11.97
C GLN A 107 17.72 -8.80 12.20
N LEU A 108 17.47 -9.60 11.15
CA LEU A 108 17.39 -11.07 11.19
C LEU A 108 16.49 -11.64 12.30
N SER A 109 15.47 -10.88 12.69
CA SER A 109 14.57 -11.23 13.80
C SER A 109 13.31 -11.93 13.29
N ILE A 110 13.03 -13.13 13.81
CA ILE A 110 11.84 -13.91 13.46
C ILE A 110 10.54 -13.14 13.77
N TYR A 111 10.51 -12.37 14.86
CA TYR A 111 9.35 -11.54 15.22
C TYR A 111 9.09 -10.44 14.18
N LYS A 112 10.15 -9.86 13.62
CA LYS A 112 10.04 -8.85 12.55
C LYS A 112 9.58 -9.49 11.24
N LEU A 113 10.05 -10.70 10.94
CA LEU A 113 9.58 -11.46 9.78
C LEU A 113 8.07 -11.79 9.90
N ILE A 114 7.62 -12.23 11.07
CA ILE A 114 6.20 -12.47 11.34
C ILE A 114 5.39 -11.17 11.16
N ALA A 115 5.86 -10.06 11.75
CA ALA A 115 5.22 -8.76 11.57
C ALA A 115 5.17 -8.32 10.11
N TRP A 116 6.21 -8.61 9.33
CA TRP A 116 6.23 -8.36 7.89
C TRP A 116 5.21 -9.22 7.15
N CYS A 117 5.07 -10.51 7.45
CA CYS A 117 4.01 -11.34 6.88
C CYS A 117 2.62 -10.75 7.15
N PHE A 118 2.36 -10.28 8.38
CA PHE A 118 1.12 -9.57 8.70
C PHE A 118 0.97 -8.26 7.92
N LEU A 119 2.06 -7.52 7.71
CA LEU A 119 2.05 -6.31 6.88
C LEU A 119 1.61 -6.64 5.45
N VAL A 120 2.15 -7.70 4.84
CA VAL A 120 1.76 -8.15 3.49
C VAL A 120 0.26 -8.45 3.43
N ILE A 121 -0.26 -9.19 4.42
CA ILE A 121 -1.69 -9.51 4.51
C ILE A 121 -2.54 -8.23 4.57
N ILE A 122 -2.16 -7.29 5.44
CA ILE A 122 -2.87 -6.01 5.59
C ILE A 122 -2.82 -5.18 4.30
N LEU A 123 -1.67 -5.13 3.60
CA LEU A 123 -1.55 -4.44 2.31
C LEU A 123 -2.46 -5.07 1.23
N ILE A 124 -2.58 -6.40 1.18
CA ILE A 124 -3.51 -7.10 0.28
C ILE A 124 -4.96 -6.69 0.58
N PHE A 125 -5.37 -6.70 1.84
CA PHE A 125 -6.73 -6.31 2.22
C PHE A 125 -7.00 -4.84 1.92
N LYS A 126 -6.06 -3.94 2.23
CA LYS A 126 -6.15 -2.52 1.87
C LYS A 126 -6.33 -2.31 0.38
N ALA A 127 -5.52 -2.98 -0.44
CA ALA A 127 -5.63 -2.89 -1.89
C ALA A 127 -7.01 -3.33 -2.40
N ARG A 128 -7.60 -4.39 -1.85
CA ARG A 128 -8.95 -4.84 -2.22
C ARG A 128 -10.03 -3.82 -1.84
N VAL A 129 -9.93 -3.26 -0.64
CA VAL A 129 -10.85 -2.20 -0.19
C VAL A 129 -10.74 -0.98 -1.09
N GLU A 130 -9.53 -0.57 -1.41
CA GLU A 130 -9.26 0.56 -2.30
C GLU A 130 -9.78 0.30 -3.72
N GLU A 131 -9.48 -0.86 -4.29
CA GLU A 131 -9.99 -1.28 -5.61
C GLU A 131 -11.51 -1.24 -5.68
N ASN A 132 -12.22 -1.71 -4.65
CA ASN A 132 -13.68 -1.64 -4.59
C ASN A 132 -14.22 -0.20 -4.61
N MET A 133 -13.48 0.76 -4.05
CA MET A 133 -13.85 2.18 -4.12
C MET A 133 -13.45 2.81 -5.45
N LEU A 134 -12.32 2.41 -6.02
CA LEU A 134 -11.83 2.90 -7.31
C LEU A 134 -12.75 2.46 -8.46
N ILE A 135 -13.23 1.20 -8.45
CA ILE A 135 -14.22 0.69 -9.42
C ILE A 135 -15.49 1.55 -9.41
N LYS A 136 -15.96 1.95 -8.23
CA LYS A 136 -17.18 2.77 -8.08
C LYS A 136 -16.99 4.21 -8.51
N LYS A 137 -15.74 4.70 -8.49
CA LYS A 137 -15.44 6.12 -8.71
C LYS A 137 -15.02 6.42 -10.15
N TYR A 138 -14.19 5.56 -10.74
CA TYR A 138 -13.55 5.85 -12.02
C TYR A 138 -14.04 4.89 -13.10
N ASP A 139 -14.73 5.45 -14.08
CA ASP A 139 -15.02 4.75 -15.32
C ASP A 139 -13.71 4.29 -15.98
N GLY A 140 -13.62 3.02 -16.35
CA GLY A 140 -12.42 2.42 -16.92
C GLY A 140 -11.43 1.80 -15.92
N TYR A 141 -11.67 1.88 -14.60
CA TYR A 141 -10.80 1.21 -13.62
C TYR A 141 -10.73 -0.30 -13.82
N GLN A 142 -11.86 -0.94 -14.17
CA GLN A 142 -11.88 -2.39 -14.45
C GLN A 142 -10.97 -2.76 -15.63
N ARG A 143 -11.02 -2.00 -16.73
CA ARG A 143 -10.12 -2.18 -17.87
C ARG A 143 -8.65 -1.96 -17.47
N TYR A 144 -8.39 -1.00 -16.60
CA TYR A 144 -7.05 -0.77 -16.06
C TYR A 144 -6.56 -1.95 -15.19
N GLN A 145 -7.44 -2.61 -14.44
CA GLN A 145 -7.08 -3.81 -13.68
C GLN A 145 -6.66 -4.98 -14.58
N GLU A 146 -7.26 -5.12 -15.76
CA GLU A 146 -6.93 -6.17 -16.74
C GLU A 146 -5.52 -5.98 -17.33
N GLN A 147 -5.05 -4.73 -17.42
CA GLN A 147 -3.78 -4.37 -18.05
C GLN A 147 -2.60 -4.29 -17.05
N THR A 148 -2.87 -4.41 -15.75
CA THR A 148 -1.87 -4.19 -14.70
C THR A 148 -1.82 -5.32 -13.68
N LYS A 149 -0.73 -5.36 -12.89
CA LYS A 149 -0.61 -6.21 -11.70
C LYS A 149 -0.82 -5.39 -10.43
N ARG A 150 -1.12 -6.04 -9.31
CA ARG A 150 -1.45 -5.37 -8.04
C ARG A 150 -0.20 -4.75 -7.41
N PHE A 151 0.83 -5.55 -7.19
CA PHE A 151 2.02 -5.20 -6.42
C PHE A 151 3.33 -5.48 -7.13
N ILE A 152 3.47 -6.65 -7.77
CA ILE A 152 4.73 -7.05 -8.38
C ILE A 152 4.48 -7.30 -9.86
N PRO A 153 5.21 -6.62 -10.77
CA PRO A 153 5.08 -6.84 -12.20
C PRO A 153 5.19 -8.35 -12.52
N TYR A 154 4.32 -8.83 -13.42
CA TYR A 154 4.26 -10.22 -13.89
C TYR A 154 3.94 -11.31 -12.86
N ILE A 155 3.89 -11.01 -11.55
CA ILE A 155 3.61 -12.00 -10.49
C ILE A 155 2.21 -11.83 -9.92
N TYR A 156 1.91 -10.64 -9.36
CA TYR A 156 0.68 -10.40 -8.63
C TYR A 156 0.22 -8.96 -8.69
#